data_AF-A0A9D4YXE2-F1
#
_entry.id   AF-A0A9D4YXE2-F1
#
_cell.length_a   1.000
_cell.length_b   1.000
_cell.length_c   1.000
_cell.angle_alpha   90.00
_cell.angle_beta   90.00
_cell.angle_gamma   90.00
#
_symmetry.space_group_name_H-M   'P 1'
#
loop_
_entity.id
_entity.type
_entity.pdbx_description
1 polymer ?
#
loop_
_entity_poly.entity_id
_entity_poly.type
_entity_poly.pdbx_seq_one_letter_code
_entity_poly.pdbx_strand_id
1 'polypeptide(L)'
;MTVAVSAGEDSLPSWFQCTCQGDHPVGCVCPSLAPPGGLAPANTPLFILFSHDDAITPEAHSGLQTIYEHGRSLDAAACGAVATLFTLERGTNCSMLQQLHRDGYEVASHTLNHLRMNDFSRQEVDAEVVGGRAALAATCGIPEADIVGFRTPYLQSRPRLRSVVHRAGFAYDSSLLERPEGSISRGLKGRVWPYSMGDGIPQNCAEWSPAQKCHRQERYPGLFQVPAWVAMEWATDSRDTFHILKDTFDEAYNGNRAPLPIFIHSSWFADHLSGMLRFMEYAMSKPHTHFVTVRQLLAWMQNPTPAADVTPASLGCGRPGGAGTSTEALLPPWQQQQAPPLLPVPVPRAGRSDAATADDAAPSGKHRRRQQQLAIPASAQPGHIELSISSTVATASTATALVGRLSGCGAAVLIVLAAALCVVQRRREPLEPAATAGFMPHGSLSGKGVTTYVSSSSAAGSGAAVKGRAAHLAAEDSGYSSSPRFAALTPRTRMGSMA
;
A
#
# COMPACT_ATOMS: atom_id res chain seq x y z
N MET A 1 5.65 -35.89 -3.08
CA MET A 1 6.95 -35.60 -3.73
C MET A 1 7.07 -34.09 -3.83
N THR A 2 7.75 -33.48 -2.87
CA THR A 2 8.04 -32.05 -2.83
C THR A 2 9.10 -31.76 -3.89
N VAL A 3 8.69 -31.08 -4.97
CA VAL A 3 9.63 -30.63 -6.01
C VAL A 3 10.38 -29.44 -5.45
N ALA A 4 11.61 -29.66 -4.98
CA ALA A 4 12.57 -28.59 -4.74
C ALA A 4 12.98 -28.04 -6.12
N VAL A 5 12.44 -26.89 -6.49
CA VAL A 5 12.78 -26.22 -7.74
C VAL A 5 13.99 -25.34 -7.49
N SER A 6 15.16 -25.74 -8.00
CA SER A 6 16.33 -24.88 -8.10
C SER A 6 16.04 -23.74 -9.08
N ALA A 7 15.73 -22.56 -8.55
CA ALA A 7 15.27 -21.43 -9.33
C ALA A 7 16.34 -20.33 -9.39
N GLY A 8 17.19 -20.35 -10.43
CA GLY A 8 17.99 -19.22 -10.91
C GLY A 8 19.02 -18.63 -9.93
N GLU A 9 20.09 -19.37 -9.62
CA GLU A 9 21.21 -18.86 -8.79
C GLU A 9 21.94 -17.65 -9.43
N ASP A 10 21.88 -17.51 -10.76
CA ASP A 10 22.70 -16.52 -11.49
C ASP A 10 22.37 -15.05 -11.18
N SER A 11 21.18 -14.72 -10.67
CA SER A 11 20.79 -13.34 -10.37
C SER A 11 21.03 -12.92 -8.93
N LEU A 12 21.37 -13.85 -8.05
CA LEU A 12 21.57 -13.56 -6.63
C LEU A 12 23.03 -13.14 -6.37
N PRO A 13 23.26 -12.22 -5.42
CA PRO A 13 24.62 -11.90 -5.00
C PRO A 13 25.34 -13.14 -4.46
N SER A 14 26.63 -13.30 -4.76
CA SER A 14 27.44 -14.47 -4.35
C SER A 14 27.52 -14.73 -2.85
N TRP A 15 27.17 -13.74 -2.02
CA TRP A 15 27.13 -13.86 -0.56
C TRP A 15 25.81 -14.44 -0.04
N PHE A 16 24.75 -14.41 -0.85
CA PHE A 16 23.42 -14.85 -0.45
C PHE A 16 23.26 -16.34 -0.72
N GLN A 17 22.77 -17.08 0.27
CA GLN A 17 22.47 -18.50 0.16
C GLN A 17 21.05 -18.70 0.65
N CYS A 18 20.18 -19.23 -0.20
CA CYS A 18 18.83 -19.59 0.22
C CYS A 18 18.86 -20.99 0.84
N THR A 19 18.25 -21.14 2.01
CA THR A 19 18.17 -22.40 2.73
C THR A 19 16.77 -23.02 2.70
N CYS A 20 15.78 -22.44 2.00
CA CYS A 20 14.39 -22.95 1.92
C CYS A 20 14.20 -24.35 1.27
N GLN A 21 15.13 -25.30 1.38
CA GLN A 21 15.00 -26.69 0.94
C GLN A 21 14.81 -27.65 2.12
N GLY A 22 13.99 -28.69 1.97
CA GLY A 22 13.75 -29.70 3.01
C GLY A 22 12.60 -29.36 3.98
N ASP A 23 12.72 -29.75 5.25
CA ASP A 23 11.74 -29.57 6.35
C ASP A 23 11.64 -28.11 6.86
N HIS A 24 11.81 -27.11 5.98
CA HIS A 24 11.67 -25.71 6.35
C HIS A 24 10.22 -25.38 6.73
N PRO A 25 10.00 -24.37 7.60
CA PRO A 25 8.66 -23.97 8.00
C PRO A 25 7.82 -23.65 6.75
N VAL A 26 6.58 -24.13 6.76
CA VAL A 26 5.57 -23.86 5.72
C VAL A 26 5.62 -22.36 5.36
N GLY A 27 5.81 -22.04 4.08
CA GLY A 27 5.86 -20.66 3.60
C GLY A 27 7.26 -20.04 3.44
N CYS A 28 8.34 -20.82 3.37
CA CYS A 28 9.67 -20.33 2.96
C CYS A 28 9.79 -20.29 1.42
N VAL A 29 10.01 -19.10 0.84
CA VAL A 29 10.17 -18.89 -0.61
C VAL A 29 11.49 -18.17 -0.89
N CYS A 30 12.37 -18.80 -1.70
CA CYS A 30 13.61 -18.16 -2.13
C CYS A 30 13.35 -17.01 -3.11
N PRO A 31 14.17 -15.94 -3.08
CA PRO A 31 14.15 -14.92 -4.12
C PRO A 31 14.51 -15.55 -5.45
N SER A 32 13.64 -15.36 -6.45
CA SER A 32 13.84 -15.94 -7.76
C SER A 32 13.21 -15.12 -8.88
N LEU A 33 13.78 -15.26 -10.07
CA LEU A 33 13.16 -14.82 -11.32
C LEU A 33 12.25 -15.89 -11.93
N ALA A 34 12.27 -17.13 -11.44
CA ALA A 34 11.33 -18.15 -11.89
C ALA A 34 10.00 -18.03 -11.12
N PRO A 35 8.86 -18.36 -11.75
CA PRO A 35 7.58 -18.47 -11.06
C PRO A 35 7.62 -19.44 -9.87
N PRO A 36 6.90 -19.14 -8.77
CA PRO A 36 6.71 -20.06 -7.66
C PRO A 36 6.16 -21.41 -8.09
N GLY A 37 6.53 -22.48 -7.36
CA GLY A 37 6.07 -23.84 -7.63
C GLY A 37 6.68 -24.50 -8.88
N GLY A 38 7.66 -23.84 -9.53
CA GLY A 38 8.31 -24.37 -10.74
C GLY A 38 7.42 -24.32 -11.98
N LEU A 39 6.39 -23.48 -11.96
CA LEU A 39 5.54 -23.27 -13.12
C LEU A 39 6.35 -22.66 -14.26
N ALA A 40 6.11 -23.14 -15.48
CA ALA A 40 6.57 -22.44 -16.66
C ALA A 40 5.84 -21.09 -16.75
N PRO A 41 6.49 -20.00 -17.22
CA PRO A 41 5.84 -18.70 -17.33
C PRO A 41 4.52 -18.73 -18.12
N ALA A 42 4.43 -19.52 -19.20
CA ALA A 42 3.20 -19.68 -19.97
C ALA A 42 2.01 -20.27 -19.19
N ASN A 43 2.30 -21.04 -18.13
CA ASN A 43 1.31 -21.65 -17.24
C ASN A 43 1.16 -20.90 -15.92
N THR A 44 1.74 -19.69 -15.81
CA THR A 44 1.70 -18.87 -14.59
C THR A 44 0.69 -17.73 -14.78
N PRO A 45 -0.28 -17.55 -13.86
CA PRO A 45 -1.20 -16.40 -13.91
C PRO A 45 -0.42 -15.10 -13.82
N LEU A 46 -0.89 -14.03 -14.49
CA LEU A 46 -0.36 -12.69 -14.24
C LEU A 46 -1.20 -12.01 -13.16
N PHE A 47 -0.58 -11.71 -12.03
CA PHE A 47 -1.21 -10.93 -10.97
C PHE A 47 -0.89 -9.44 -11.13
N ILE A 48 -1.91 -8.60 -11.03
CA ILE A 48 -1.80 -7.15 -10.96
C ILE A 48 -2.02 -6.74 -9.50
N LEU A 49 -1.01 -6.13 -8.89
CA LEU A 49 -1.06 -5.58 -7.54
C LEU A 49 -1.33 -4.08 -7.62
N PHE A 50 -2.60 -3.72 -7.46
CA PHE A 50 -2.97 -2.33 -7.31
C PHE A 50 -2.88 -1.94 -5.82
N SER A 51 -2.18 -0.86 -5.51
CA SER A 51 -2.13 -0.32 -4.15
C SER A 51 -2.37 1.17 -4.11
N HIS A 52 -2.95 1.61 -2.98
CA HIS A 52 -3.10 3.00 -2.62
C HIS A 52 -2.41 3.23 -1.28
N ASP A 53 -1.61 4.29 -1.21
CA ASP A 53 -0.91 4.71 0.00
C ASP A 53 -1.58 5.98 0.57
N ASP A 54 -1.42 6.20 1.88
CA ASP A 54 -1.99 7.30 2.69
C ASP A 54 -3.45 7.14 3.12
N ALA A 55 -4.05 8.24 3.58
CA ALA A 55 -5.37 8.28 4.17
C ALA A 55 -6.47 7.98 3.15
N ILE A 56 -7.50 7.23 3.59
CA ILE A 56 -8.71 7.02 2.78
C ILE A 56 -9.62 8.23 2.90
N THR A 57 -9.47 9.15 1.94
CA THR A 57 -10.33 10.33 1.76
C THR A 57 -11.55 9.98 0.88
N PRO A 58 -12.57 10.84 0.81
CA PRO A 58 -13.69 10.65 -0.13
C PRO A 58 -13.24 10.52 -1.59
N GLU A 59 -12.20 11.26 -2.00
CA GLU A 59 -11.60 11.16 -3.33
C GLU A 59 -10.99 9.78 -3.56
N ALA A 60 -10.16 9.30 -2.63
CA ALA A 60 -9.56 7.98 -2.71
C ALA A 60 -10.62 6.88 -2.79
N HIS A 61 -11.62 6.94 -1.90
CA HIS A 61 -12.72 5.98 -1.89
C HIS A 61 -13.49 5.95 -3.21
N SER A 62 -13.80 7.13 -3.78
CA SER A 62 -14.51 7.25 -5.06
C SER A 62 -13.70 6.64 -6.23
N GLY A 63 -12.39 6.94 -6.29
CA GLY A 63 -11.50 6.37 -7.31
C GLY A 63 -11.38 4.85 -7.21
N LEU A 64 -11.22 4.33 -5.98
CA LEU A 64 -11.14 2.89 -5.71
C LEU A 64 -12.44 2.17 -6.09
N GLN A 65 -13.60 2.70 -5.70
CA GLN A 65 -14.91 2.11 -6.05
C GLN A 65 -15.17 2.14 -7.55
N THR A 66 -14.79 3.23 -8.24
CA THR A 66 -14.91 3.30 -9.71
C THR A 66 -14.12 2.19 -10.40
N ILE A 67 -12.89 1.92 -9.94
CA ILE A 67 -12.07 0.81 -10.44
C ILE A 67 -12.74 -0.54 -10.16
N TYR A 68 -13.24 -0.75 -8.95
CA TYR A 68 -13.89 -2.00 -8.57
C TYR A 68 -15.15 -2.27 -9.40
N GLU A 69 -16.04 -1.29 -9.53
CA GLU A 69 -17.26 -1.38 -10.32
C GLU A 69 -16.96 -1.63 -11.80
N HIS A 70 -15.97 -0.92 -12.36
CA HIS A 70 -15.55 -1.12 -13.74
C HIS A 70 -15.01 -2.53 -13.96
N GLY A 71 -14.14 -3.03 -13.08
CA GLY A 71 -13.65 -4.42 -13.14
C GLY A 71 -14.79 -5.45 -13.13
N ARG A 72 -15.78 -5.28 -12.25
CA ARG A 72 -16.97 -6.15 -12.20
C ARG A 72 -17.82 -6.08 -13.47
N SER A 73 -17.85 -4.92 -14.14
CA SER A 73 -18.59 -4.74 -15.40
C SER A 73 -17.93 -5.48 -16.57
N LEU A 74 -16.60 -5.65 -16.53
CA LEU A 74 -15.83 -6.36 -17.55
C LEU A 74 -15.93 -7.87 -17.41
N ASP A 75 -15.90 -8.37 -16.16
CA ASP A 75 -16.12 -9.78 -15.85
C ASP A 75 -16.81 -9.92 -14.49
N ALA A 76 -18.11 -10.22 -14.52
CA ALA A 76 -18.93 -10.39 -13.32
C ALA A 76 -18.58 -11.67 -12.54
N ALA A 77 -17.91 -12.64 -13.17
CA ALA A 77 -17.43 -13.84 -12.52
C ALA A 77 -16.02 -13.65 -11.95
N ALA A 78 -15.20 -12.74 -12.50
CA ALA A 78 -13.89 -12.43 -11.95
C ALA A 78 -13.96 -11.81 -10.55
N CYS A 79 -12.81 -11.84 -9.87
CA CYS A 79 -12.60 -11.00 -8.71
C CYS A 79 -12.85 -9.55 -9.08
N GLY A 80 -13.63 -8.83 -8.26
CA GLY A 80 -13.65 -7.37 -8.38
C GLY A 80 -12.21 -6.84 -8.27
N ALA A 81 -11.88 -5.81 -9.04
CA ALA A 81 -10.54 -5.22 -9.06
C ALA A 81 -10.28 -4.50 -7.74
N VAL A 82 -9.83 -5.24 -6.73
CA VAL A 82 -9.52 -4.77 -5.38
C VAL A 82 -8.07 -4.31 -5.27
N ALA A 83 -7.80 -3.49 -4.26
CA ALA A 83 -6.48 -2.95 -3.97
C ALA A 83 -5.97 -3.38 -2.58
N THR A 84 -4.67 -3.23 -2.38
CA THR A 84 -4.04 -3.20 -1.05
C THR A 84 -3.89 -1.75 -0.60
N LEU A 85 -4.46 -1.40 0.54
CA LEU A 85 -4.50 -0.04 1.09
C LEU A 85 -3.44 0.09 2.18
N PHE A 86 -2.29 0.69 1.88
CA PHE A 86 -1.30 1.05 2.88
C PHE A 86 -1.70 2.37 3.52
N THR A 87 -2.43 2.30 4.62
CA THR A 87 -3.09 3.46 5.21
C THR A 87 -2.72 3.68 6.67
N LEU A 88 -3.18 4.81 7.20
CA LEU A 88 -3.01 5.25 8.58
C LEU A 88 -4.36 5.76 9.09
N GLU A 89 -4.54 5.77 10.41
CA GLU A 89 -5.79 6.25 11.02
C GLU A 89 -5.99 7.75 10.77
N ARG A 90 -4.91 8.53 10.89
CA ARG A 90 -4.95 9.99 10.76
C ARG A 90 -5.44 10.40 9.37
N GLY A 91 -6.54 11.16 9.33
CA GLY A 91 -7.13 11.69 8.10
C GLY A 91 -7.97 10.68 7.32
N THR A 92 -7.98 9.41 7.72
CA THR A 92 -8.78 8.37 7.10
C THR A 92 -10.24 8.48 7.54
N ASN A 93 -11.16 8.42 6.59
CA ASN A 93 -12.55 8.17 6.88
C ASN A 93 -12.73 6.69 7.22
N CYS A 94 -12.78 6.37 8.52
CA CYS A 94 -12.89 4.99 8.98
C CYS A 94 -14.14 4.25 8.46
N SER A 95 -15.26 4.94 8.23
CA SER A 95 -16.47 4.29 7.69
C SER A 95 -16.26 3.81 6.25
N MET A 96 -15.58 4.62 5.44
CA MET A 96 -15.18 4.25 4.08
C MET A 96 -14.14 3.12 4.09
N LEU A 97 -13.16 3.18 5.00
CA LEU A 97 -12.17 2.11 5.15
C LEU A 97 -12.83 0.77 5.55
N GLN A 98 -13.78 0.78 6.48
CA GLN A 98 -14.54 -0.42 6.87
C GLN A 98 -15.39 -0.98 5.72
N GLN A 99 -15.95 -0.12 4.87
CA GLN A 99 -16.64 -0.56 3.67
C GLN A 99 -15.68 -1.25 2.71
N LEU A 100 -14.55 -0.62 2.38
CA LEU A 100 -13.53 -1.20 1.50
C LEU A 100 -13.02 -2.55 2.05
N HIS A 101 -12.73 -2.65 3.35
CA HIS A 101 -12.33 -3.91 3.98
C HIS A 101 -13.39 -5.00 3.76
N ARG A 102 -14.68 -4.70 3.97
CA ARG A 102 -15.79 -5.65 3.74
C ARG A 102 -15.94 -6.05 2.28
N ASP A 103 -15.68 -5.12 1.36
CA ASP A 103 -15.74 -5.34 -0.09
C ASP A 103 -14.56 -6.19 -0.60
N GLY A 104 -13.59 -6.52 0.26
CA GLY A 104 -12.46 -7.40 -0.03
C GLY A 104 -11.16 -6.68 -0.37
N TYR A 105 -11.07 -5.37 -0.10
CA TYR A 105 -9.79 -4.68 -0.11
C TYR A 105 -8.95 -5.12 1.08
N GLU A 106 -7.64 -5.18 0.89
CA GLU A 106 -6.71 -5.41 1.98
C GLU A 106 -6.37 -4.10 2.67
N VAL A 107 -6.33 -4.11 4.01
CA VAL A 107 -5.86 -2.98 4.82
C VAL A 107 -4.49 -3.33 5.41
N ALA A 108 -3.48 -2.55 5.06
CA ALA A 108 -2.11 -2.66 5.53
C ALA A 108 -1.69 -1.36 6.24
N SER A 109 -0.71 -1.45 7.14
CA SER A 109 -0.26 -0.32 7.94
C SER A 109 0.76 0.57 7.20
N HIS A 110 0.57 1.87 7.31
CA HIS A 110 1.45 2.93 6.80
C HIS A 110 1.93 3.89 7.91
N THR A 111 2.18 3.31 9.09
CA THR A 111 2.58 3.99 10.33
C THR A 111 1.50 4.88 10.95
N LEU A 112 1.83 5.57 12.04
CA LEU A 112 0.89 6.37 12.81
C LEU A 112 0.78 7.80 12.26
N ASN A 113 1.91 8.41 11.90
CA ASN A 113 1.98 9.84 11.56
C ASN A 113 2.69 10.12 10.22
N HIS A 114 2.95 9.10 9.40
CA HIS A 114 3.61 9.26 8.10
C HIS A 114 4.99 9.97 8.17
N LEU A 115 5.81 9.60 9.17
CA LEU A 115 7.10 10.26 9.43
C LEU A 115 8.27 9.57 8.74
N ARG A 116 9.33 10.34 8.46
CA ARG A 116 10.64 9.82 8.03
C ARG A 116 11.38 9.23 9.22
N MET A 117 11.49 7.91 9.27
CA MET A 117 11.99 7.19 10.45
C MET A 117 13.48 6.80 10.39
N ASN A 118 14.23 7.25 9.37
CA ASN A 118 15.62 6.79 9.18
C ASN A 118 16.57 7.12 10.34
N ASP A 119 16.26 8.15 11.11
CA ASP A 119 17.05 8.63 12.25
C ASP A 119 16.35 8.36 13.60
N PHE A 120 15.16 7.76 13.58
CA PHE A 120 14.39 7.47 14.78
C PHE A 120 15.06 6.38 15.62
N SER A 121 15.02 6.55 16.94
CA SER A 121 15.35 5.51 17.91
C SER A 121 14.43 4.30 17.77
N ARG A 122 14.80 3.20 18.41
CA ARG A 122 13.97 1.98 18.38
C ARG A 122 12.56 2.23 18.91
N GLN A 123 12.44 2.98 20.00
CA GLN A 123 11.18 3.29 20.65
C GLN A 123 10.27 4.14 19.76
N GLU A 124 10.83 5.14 19.07
CA GLU A 124 10.07 5.99 18.15
C GLU A 124 9.57 5.18 16.94
N VAL A 125 10.39 4.26 16.42
CA VAL A 125 9.94 3.34 15.36
C VAL A 125 8.87 2.37 15.86
N ASP A 126 9.02 1.80 17.06
CA ASP A 126 7.98 0.95 17.67
C ASP A 126 6.66 1.72 17.82
N ALA A 127 6.70 2.99 18.24
CA ALA A 127 5.52 3.85 18.36
C ALA A 127 4.82 4.10 17.01
N GLU A 128 5.59 4.36 15.95
CA GLU A 128 5.03 4.56 14.61
C GLU A 128 4.45 3.27 14.00
N VAL A 129 5.19 2.17 14.08
CA VAL A 129 4.83 0.91 13.39
C VAL A 129 3.74 0.15 14.14
N VAL A 130 3.95 -0.11 15.45
CA VAL A 130 2.99 -0.84 16.27
C VAL A 130 1.79 0.04 16.60
N GLY A 131 2.03 1.31 16.92
CA GLY A 131 0.97 2.28 17.19
C GLY A 131 0.08 2.54 15.97
N GLY A 132 0.66 2.60 14.75
CA GLY A 132 -0.12 2.75 13.52
C GLY A 132 -1.11 1.59 13.30
N ARG A 133 -0.65 0.34 13.49
CA ARG A 133 -1.54 -0.83 13.41
C ARG A 133 -2.62 -0.79 14.49
N ALA A 134 -2.23 -0.49 15.73
CA ALA A 134 -3.18 -0.42 16.84
C ALA A 134 -4.24 0.69 16.64
N ALA A 135 -3.86 1.84 16.07
CA ALA A 135 -4.78 2.94 15.81
C ALA A 135 -5.82 2.58 14.74
N LEU A 136 -5.41 1.93 13.65
CA LEU A 136 -6.35 1.42 12.64
C LEU A 136 -7.34 0.41 13.24
N ALA A 137 -6.87 -0.46 14.13
CA ALA A 137 -7.73 -1.43 14.77
C ALA A 137 -8.70 -0.80 15.77
N ALA A 138 -8.18 0.01 16.69
CA ALA A 138 -8.95 0.58 17.79
C ALA A 138 -9.91 1.68 17.33
N THR A 139 -9.47 2.55 16.42
CA THR A 139 -10.24 3.73 15.99
C THR A 139 -11.08 3.42 14.75
N CYS A 140 -10.50 2.77 13.75
CA CYS A 140 -11.22 2.44 12.52
C CYS A 140 -11.92 1.07 12.54
N GLY A 141 -11.81 0.29 13.62
CA GLY A 141 -12.54 -0.97 13.76
C GLY A 141 -12.15 -2.06 12.76
N ILE A 142 -10.96 -1.94 12.14
CA ILE A 142 -10.41 -3.00 11.29
C ILE A 142 -9.88 -4.12 12.19
N PRO A 143 -10.23 -5.39 11.97
CA PRO A 143 -9.67 -6.47 12.77
C PRO A 143 -8.14 -6.44 12.76
N GLU A 144 -7.49 -6.33 13.93
CA GLU A 144 -6.03 -6.19 13.96
C GLU A 144 -5.32 -7.37 13.28
N ALA A 145 -5.91 -8.57 13.37
CA ALA A 145 -5.44 -9.78 12.71
C ALA A 145 -5.50 -9.74 11.17
N ASP A 146 -6.25 -8.79 10.59
CA ASP A 146 -6.26 -8.55 9.14
C ASP A 146 -5.21 -7.51 8.70
N ILE A 147 -4.64 -6.73 9.63
CA ILE A 147 -3.64 -5.70 9.34
C ILE A 147 -2.24 -6.34 9.37
N VAL A 148 -2.00 -7.19 8.38
CA VAL A 148 -0.79 -8.04 8.31
C VAL A 148 0.30 -7.48 7.40
N GLY A 149 -0.03 -6.50 6.56
CA GLY A 149 0.90 -5.84 5.66
C GLY A 149 1.50 -4.55 6.25
N PHE A 150 2.72 -4.23 5.84
CA PHE A 150 3.36 -2.96 6.18
C PHE A 150 4.06 -2.34 4.96
N ARG A 151 3.98 -1.01 4.85
CA ARG A 151 4.83 -0.20 3.97
C ARG A 151 5.23 1.06 4.73
N THR A 152 6.49 1.45 4.63
CA THR A 152 6.99 2.64 5.31
C THR A 152 6.78 3.92 4.48
N PRO A 153 6.49 5.06 5.13
CA PRO A 153 6.48 6.37 4.49
C PRO A 153 7.75 6.65 3.71
N TYR A 154 7.58 7.24 2.52
CA TYR A 154 8.66 7.61 1.59
C TYR A 154 9.59 6.45 1.18
N LEU A 155 9.16 5.20 1.41
CA LEU A 155 9.95 3.99 1.17
C LEU A 155 11.32 4.01 1.86
N GLN A 156 11.45 4.75 2.98
CA GLN A 156 12.66 4.81 3.79
C GLN A 156 12.76 3.61 4.73
N SER A 157 13.54 2.60 4.31
CA SER A 157 13.66 1.34 5.03
C SER A 157 15.10 1.02 5.42
N ARG A 158 15.35 1.04 6.73
CA ARG A 158 16.63 0.67 7.37
C ARG A 158 16.45 -0.53 8.32
N PRO A 159 17.54 -1.20 8.72
CA PRO A 159 17.47 -2.44 9.51
C PRO A 159 16.70 -2.31 10.82
N ARG A 160 16.77 -1.16 11.48
CA ARG A 160 16.01 -0.87 12.70
C ARG A 160 14.51 -0.96 12.47
N LEU A 161 14.03 -0.39 11.37
CA LEU A 161 12.62 -0.44 10.97
C LEU A 161 12.17 -1.86 10.68
N ARG A 162 12.89 -2.58 9.80
CA ARG A 162 12.53 -3.97 9.47
C ARG A 162 12.56 -4.89 10.68
N SER A 163 13.47 -4.67 11.64
CA SER A 163 13.45 -5.38 12.91
C SER A 163 12.19 -5.10 13.74
N VAL A 164 11.65 -3.87 13.72
CA VAL A 164 10.37 -3.57 14.38
C VAL A 164 9.21 -4.25 13.66
N VAL A 165 9.14 -4.12 12.33
CA VAL A 165 8.11 -4.76 11.49
C VAL A 165 8.07 -6.27 11.73
N HIS A 166 9.23 -6.93 11.73
CA HIS A 166 9.34 -8.36 12.03
C HIS A 166 8.87 -8.70 13.45
N ARG A 167 9.36 -8.00 14.49
CA ARG A 167 8.95 -8.26 15.87
C ARG A 167 7.47 -7.99 16.12
N ALA A 168 6.89 -7.02 15.42
CA ALA A 168 5.47 -6.71 15.50
C ALA A 168 4.58 -7.79 14.85
N GLY A 169 5.17 -8.76 14.14
CA GLY A 169 4.45 -9.87 13.55
C GLY A 169 3.72 -9.52 12.26
N PHE A 170 4.18 -8.53 11.50
CA PHE A 170 3.68 -8.35 10.13
C PHE A 170 4.05 -9.57 9.28
N ALA A 171 3.17 -9.94 8.36
CA ALA A 171 3.37 -11.05 7.43
C ALA A 171 4.29 -10.65 6.28
N TYR A 172 4.22 -9.39 5.85
CA TYR A 172 5.07 -8.88 4.78
C TYR A 172 5.42 -7.39 4.95
N ASP A 173 6.56 -7.01 4.39
CA ASP A 173 6.97 -5.63 4.15
C ASP A 173 6.99 -5.36 2.64
N SER A 174 6.44 -4.22 2.22
CA SER A 174 6.49 -3.74 0.84
C SER A 174 7.19 -2.38 0.74
N SER A 175 8.34 -2.25 1.39
CA SER A 175 9.09 -0.98 1.43
C SER A 175 10.36 -0.98 0.59
N LEU A 176 11.04 -2.11 0.41
CA LEU A 176 12.31 -2.16 -0.32
C LEU A 176 12.13 -1.99 -1.82
N LEU A 177 12.82 -1.00 -2.38
CA LEU A 177 12.73 -0.64 -3.79
C LEU A 177 13.48 -1.66 -4.65
N GLU A 178 12.87 -2.06 -5.75
CA GLU A 178 13.48 -2.97 -6.72
C GLU A 178 13.39 -2.37 -8.11
N ARG A 179 14.54 -2.18 -8.76
CA ARG A 179 14.58 -1.68 -10.14
C ARG A 179 14.69 -2.83 -11.13
N PRO A 180 14.33 -2.60 -12.40
CA PRO A 180 14.57 -3.57 -13.48
C PRO A 180 16.06 -3.94 -13.61
N GLU A 181 16.98 -3.06 -13.23
CA GLU A 181 18.42 -3.28 -13.36
C GLU A 181 19.21 -2.87 -12.10
N GLY A 182 20.35 -3.52 -11.89
CA GLY A 182 21.28 -3.21 -10.79
C GLY A 182 20.91 -3.81 -9.43
N SER A 183 19.93 -4.70 -9.38
CA SER A 183 19.52 -5.46 -8.19
C SER A 183 19.34 -6.94 -8.57
N ILE A 184 18.30 -7.63 -8.08
CA ILE A 184 18.02 -9.04 -8.40
C ILE A 184 17.34 -9.15 -9.77
N SER A 185 16.42 -8.23 -10.06
CA SER A 185 15.66 -8.20 -11.31
C SER A 185 16.56 -7.97 -12.53
N ARG A 186 16.11 -8.48 -13.68
CA ARG A 186 16.76 -8.40 -14.99
C ARG A 186 15.75 -7.92 -16.04
N GLY A 187 15.63 -6.60 -16.15
CA GLY A 187 14.62 -5.93 -16.97
C GLY A 187 13.19 -6.15 -16.45
N LEU A 188 12.22 -5.60 -17.19
CA LEU A 188 10.81 -5.77 -16.86
C LEU A 188 10.31 -7.21 -17.09
N LYS A 189 10.92 -7.97 -18.02
CA LYS A 189 10.56 -9.38 -18.26
C LYS A 189 11.03 -10.35 -17.19
N GLY A 190 12.01 -9.96 -16.37
CA GLY A 190 12.64 -10.83 -15.38
C GLY A 190 12.66 -10.15 -14.01
N ARG A 191 11.49 -9.79 -13.46
CA ARG A 191 11.42 -9.19 -12.12
C ARG A 191 11.48 -10.27 -11.04
N VAL A 192 12.11 -9.96 -9.92
CA VAL A 192 12.12 -10.86 -8.77
C VAL A 192 10.71 -11.02 -8.21
N TRP A 193 10.31 -12.27 -7.92
CA TRP A 193 9.08 -12.58 -7.19
C TRP A 193 9.21 -12.23 -5.70
N PRO A 194 8.10 -12.03 -4.97
CA PRO A 194 8.15 -11.92 -3.52
C PRO A 194 8.88 -13.11 -2.88
N TYR A 195 9.55 -12.87 -1.76
CA TYR A 195 10.39 -13.88 -1.14
C TYR A 195 10.42 -13.74 0.38
N SER A 196 10.77 -14.81 1.08
CA SER A 196 10.89 -14.81 2.53
C SER A 196 12.24 -14.19 2.94
N MET A 197 12.24 -13.29 3.92
CA MET A 197 13.45 -12.67 4.44
C MET A 197 14.18 -13.53 5.50
N GLY A 198 13.82 -14.81 5.61
CA GLY A 198 14.40 -15.75 6.55
C GLY A 198 15.91 -15.93 6.38
N ASP A 199 16.38 -15.95 5.13
CA ASP A 199 17.80 -16.08 4.77
C ASP A 199 18.48 -14.73 4.47
N GLY A 200 17.73 -13.63 4.62
CA GLY A 200 18.19 -12.26 4.45
C GLY A 200 17.63 -11.57 3.23
N ILE A 201 18.30 -10.49 2.80
CA ILE A 201 17.78 -9.52 1.84
C ILE A 201 18.82 -9.31 0.73
N PRO A 202 18.70 -10.01 -0.41
CA PRO A 202 19.65 -9.87 -1.51
C PRO A 202 19.44 -8.63 -2.38
N GLN A 203 18.31 -7.90 -2.21
CA GLN A 203 18.05 -6.66 -2.94
C GLN A 203 19.16 -5.62 -2.72
N ASN A 204 19.52 -4.91 -3.79
CA ASN A 204 20.54 -3.87 -3.73
C ASN A 204 20.01 -2.57 -3.11
N CYS A 205 19.96 -2.53 -1.78
CA CYS A 205 19.52 -1.35 -1.04
C CYS A 205 20.55 -0.19 -1.08
N ALA A 206 21.80 -0.44 -1.49
CA ALA A 206 22.84 0.59 -1.51
C ALA A 206 22.59 1.66 -2.57
N GLU A 207 21.93 1.28 -3.66
CA GLU A 207 21.51 2.19 -4.74
C GLU A 207 20.60 3.31 -4.25
N TRP A 208 19.80 3.03 -3.23
CA TRP A 208 18.82 3.97 -2.66
C TRP A 208 19.32 4.63 -1.38
N SER A 209 20.63 4.62 -1.13
CA SER A 209 21.22 5.32 0.01
C SER A 209 21.04 6.85 -0.12
N PRO A 210 20.75 7.58 0.97
CA PRO A 210 20.65 7.12 2.35
C PRO A 210 19.24 6.64 2.76
N ALA A 211 18.27 6.66 1.84
CA ALA A 211 16.87 6.32 2.12
C ALA A 211 16.71 4.85 2.53
N GLN A 212 17.40 3.93 1.85
CA GLN A 212 17.44 2.51 2.21
C GLN A 212 18.85 2.05 2.56
N LYS A 213 18.93 1.00 3.39
CA LYS A 213 20.17 0.31 3.74
C LYS A 213 19.84 -1.11 4.10
N CYS A 214 20.62 -2.08 3.62
CA CYS A 214 20.49 -3.48 4.00
C CYS A 214 21.86 -4.03 4.46
N HIS A 215 21.83 -4.82 5.53
CA HIS A 215 22.97 -5.50 6.11
C HIS A 215 22.86 -7.00 5.83
N ARG A 216 23.98 -7.63 5.44
CA ARG A 216 24.02 -9.05 5.08
C ARG A 216 23.63 -9.99 6.22
N GLN A 217 23.67 -9.51 7.46
CA GLN A 217 23.32 -10.27 8.68
C GLN A 217 21.83 -10.22 9.01
N GLU A 218 21.03 -9.40 8.33
CA GLU A 218 19.58 -9.34 8.58
C GLU A 218 18.93 -10.68 8.26
N ARG A 219 18.12 -11.18 9.19
CA ARG A 219 17.35 -12.42 9.07
C ARG A 219 16.01 -12.20 9.74
N TYR A 220 14.92 -12.37 8.99
CA TYR A 220 13.55 -12.15 9.45
C TYR A 220 12.65 -13.34 9.07
N PRO A 221 12.80 -14.50 9.74
CA PRO A 221 11.95 -15.67 9.47
C PRO A 221 10.47 -15.34 9.65
N GLY A 222 9.64 -15.79 8.71
CA GLY A 222 8.19 -15.53 8.70
C GLY A 222 7.76 -14.19 8.12
N LEU A 223 8.69 -13.30 7.77
CA LEU A 223 8.38 -12.03 7.10
C LEU A 223 8.71 -12.12 5.60
N PHE A 224 7.72 -11.85 4.76
CA PHE A 224 7.92 -11.72 3.31
C PHE A 224 8.39 -10.33 2.92
N GLN A 225 9.26 -10.27 1.94
CA GLN A 225 9.53 -9.07 1.17
C GLN A 225 8.67 -9.11 -0.10
N VAL A 226 7.80 -8.12 -0.26
CA VAL A 226 7.07 -7.86 -1.51
C VAL A 226 7.70 -6.62 -2.12
N PRO A 227 8.59 -6.77 -3.12
CA PRO A 227 9.37 -5.65 -3.62
C PRO A 227 8.49 -4.46 -4.01
N ALA A 228 8.91 -3.25 -3.67
CA ALA A 228 8.35 -2.04 -4.23
C ALA A 228 8.99 -1.84 -5.62
N TRP A 229 8.50 -2.59 -6.62
CA TRP A 229 9.12 -2.54 -7.96
C TRP A 229 8.91 -1.16 -8.60
N VAL A 230 9.99 -0.61 -9.13
CA VAL A 230 9.98 0.57 -9.99
C VAL A 230 9.70 0.10 -11.42
N ALA A 231 8.44 -0.23 -11.70
CA ALA A 231 8.03 -0.82 -12.99
C ALA A 231 7.49 0.22 -14.00
N MET A 232 7.32 1.46 -13.57
CA MET A 232 6.67 2.51 -14.36
C MET A 232 7.45 3.82 -14.21
N GLU A 233 8.01 4.32 -15.30
CA GLU A 233 8.72 5.60 -15.32
C GLU A 233 7.76 6.74 -15.69
N TRP A 234 6.84 7.07 -14.79
CA TRP A 234 5.83 8.12 -14.99
C TRP A 234 6.42 9.52 -15.19
N ALA A 235 7.59 9.80 -14.60
CA ALA A 235 8.16 11.15 -14.54
C ALA A 235 8.82 11.60 -15.85
N THR A 236 9.13 10.65 -16.73
CA THR A 236 9.85 10.90 -18.00
C THR A 236 9.02 10.56 -19.23
N ASP A 237 7.89 9.88 -19.05
CA ASP A 237 7.00 9.45 -20.11
C ASP A 237 5.81 10.42 -20.26
N SER A 238 5.74 11.10 -21.40
CA SER A 238 4.66 12.05 -21.72
C SER A 238 3.39 11.39 -22.25
N ARG A 239 3.38 10.06 -22.39
CA ARG A 239 2.22 9.30 -22.86
C ARG A 239 1.15 9.23 -21.77
N ASP A 240 -0.07 8.91 -22.19
CA ASP A 240 -1.16 8.70 -21.23
C ASP A 240 -0.93 7.44 -20.38
N THR A 241 -1.61 7.39 -19.23
CA THR A 241 -1.57 6.27 -18.29
C THR A 241 -1.80 4.91 -18.95
N PHE A 242 -2.69 4.85 -19.95
CA PHE A 242 -3.02 3.61 -20.63
C PHE A 242 -1.80 3.02 -21.33
N HIS A 243 -1.08 3.82 -22.12
CA HIS A 243 0.07 3.34 -22.87
C HIS A 243 1.23 2.90 -21.96
N ILE A 244 1.49 3.64 -20.88
CA ILE A 244 2.52 3.28 -19.90
C ILE A 244 2.17 1.94 -19.24
N LEU A 245 0.94 1.80 -18.72
CA LEU A 245 0.49 0.57 -18.08
C LEU A 245 0.48 -0.63 -19.04
N LYS A 246 0.02 -0.41 -20.28
CA LYS A 246 -0.05 -1.45 -21.29
C LYS A 246 1.33 -2.01 -21.63
N ASP A 247 2.33 -1.15 -21.84
CA ASP A 247 3.67 -1.60 -22.20
C ASP A 247 4.33 -2.37 -21.03
N THR A 248 4.21 -1.86 -19.81
CA THR A 248 4.70 -2.58 -18.62
C THR A 248 3.97 -3.91 -18.43
N PHE A 249 2.67 -3.95 -18.70
CA PHE A 249 1.89 -5.19 -18.69
C PHE A 249 2.39 -6.18 -19.73
N ASP A 250 2.61 -5.75 -20.98
CA ASP A 250 3.06 -6.64 -22.05
C ASP A 250 4.44 -7.24 -21.74
N GLU A 251 5.33 -6.46 -21.12
CA GLU A 251 6.62 -6.96 -20.62
C GLU A 251 6.45 -7.99 -19.49
N ALA A 252 5.54 -7.75 -18.55
CA ALA A 252 5.23 -8.69 -17.47
C ALA A 252 4.59 -9.99 -17.99
N TYR A 253 3.61 -9.86 -18.88
CA TYR A 253 2.78 -10.94 -19.43
C TYR A 253 3.59 -11.84 -20.37
N ASN A 254 4.52 -11.27 -21.13
CA ASN A 254 5.42 -12.02 -22.02
C ASN A 254 6.76 -12.40 -21.36
N GLY A 255 6.96 -12.00 -20.11
CA GLY A 255 8.14 -12.31 -19.31
C GLY A 255 7.92 -13.47 -18.35
N ASN A 256 8.50 -13.36 -17.16
CA ASN A 256 8.45 -14.36 -16.10
C ASN A 256 7.18 -14.32 -15.24
N ARG A 257 6.17 -13.52 -15.63
CA ARG A 257 4.88 -13.37 -14.94
C ARG A 257 4.95 -12.87 -13.49
N ALA A 258 6.10 -12.34 -13.06
CA ALA A 258 6.19 -11.68 -11.76
C ALA A 258 5.12 -10.57 -11.65
N PRO A 259 4.59 -10.31 -10.44
CA PRO A 259 3.45 -9.41 -10.26
C PRO A 259 3.68 -8.05 -10.93
N LEU A 260 2.62 -7.52 -11.57
CA LEU A 260 2.62 -6.19 -12.15
C LEU A 260 2.19 -5.18 -11.07
N PRO A 261 3.05 -4.23 -10.66
CA PRO A 261 2.71 -3.28 -9.62
C PRO A 261 2.12 -1.99 -10.21
N ILE A 262 1.03 -1.53 -9.61
CA ILE A 262 0.43 -0.22 -9.84
C ILE A 262 0.24 0.42 -8.47
N PHE A 263 1.22 1.22 -8.03
CA PHE A 263 1.24 1.82 -6.70
C PHE A 263 1.01 3.33 -6.82
N ILE A 264 -0.05 3.82 -6.19
CA ILE A 264 -0.55 5.20 -6.38
C ILE A 264 -0.83 5.90 -5.05
N HIS A 265 -1.07 7.21 -5.12
CA HIS A 265 -1.63 8.03 -4.05
C HIS A 265 -2.91 8.70 -4.55
N SER A 266 -3.71 9.29 -3.65
CA SER A 266 -5.03 9.85 -3.98
C SER A 266 -5.02 10.84 -5.15
N SER A 267 -4.02 11.73 -5.20
CA SER A 267 -3.89 12.77 -6.24
C SER A 267 -3.76 12.20 -7.65
N TRP A 268 -3.37 10.93 -7.78
CA TRP A 268 -3.23 10.27 -9.07
C TRP A 268 -4.58 10.07 -9.77
N PHE A 269 -5.66 9.87 -9.02
CA PHE A 269 -6.96 9.57 -9.61
C PHE A 269 -7.47 10.68 -10.55
N ALA A 270 -7.24 11.95 -10.19
CA ALA A 270 -7.73 13.10 -10.94
C ALA A 270 -7.32 13.08 -12.42
N ASP A 271 -6.06 12.74 -12.70
CA ASP A 271 -5.50 12.82 -14.05
C ASP A 271 -5.40 11.46 -14.76
N HIS A 272 -5.41 10.36 -14.01
CA HIS A 272 -4.99 9.05 -14.55
C HIS A 272 -6.10 8.00 -14.57
N LEU A 273 -7.24 8.24 -13.92
CA LEU A 273 -8.32 7.25 -13.80
C LEU A 273 -8.85 6.80 -15.18
N SER A 274 -9.06 7.72 -16.13
CA SER A 274 -9.54 7.35 -17.48
C SER A 274 -8.60 6.36 -18.19
N GLY A 275 -7.27 6.59 -18.11
CA GLY A 275 -6.30 5.66 -18.68
C GLY A 275 -6.22 4.34 -17.92
N MET A 276 -6.47 4.34 -16.61
CA MET A 276 -6.57 3.12 -15.81
C MET A 276 -7.73 2.24 -16.26
N LEU A 277 -8.92 2.81 -16.47
CA LEU A 277 -10.10 2.05 -16.90
C LEU A 277 -9.86 1.40 -18.27
N ARG A 278 -9.31 2.17 -19.23
CA ARG A 278 -8.88 1.62 -20.54
C ARG A 278 -7.84 0.50 -20.40
N PHE A 279 -6.93 0.63 -19.44
CA PHE A 279 -5.92 -0.39 -19.18
C PHE A 279 -6.56 -1.67 -18.63
N MET A 280 -7.55 -1.55 -17.73
CA MET A 280 -8.29 -2.69 -17.20
C MET A 280 -9.02 -3.46 -18.31
N GLU A 281 -9.68 -2.76 -19.24
CA GLU A 281 -10.30 -3.37 -20.42
C GLU A 281 -9.28 -4.22 -21.20
N TYR A 282 -8.08 -3.67 -21.45
CA TYR A 282 -7.02 -4.40 -22.14
C TYR A 282 -6.50 -5.59 -21.32
N ALA A 283 -6.10 -5.37 -20.06
CA ALA A 283 -5.47 -6.37 -19.22
C ALA A 283 -6.41 -7.54 -18.91
N MET A 284 -7.67 -7.25 -18.57
CA MET A 284 -8.67 -8.27 -18.25
C MET A 284 -9.14 -9.04 -19.49
N SER A 285 -8.94 -8.52 -20.71
CA SER A 285 -9.15 -9.30 -21.93
C SER A 285 -8.11 -10.40 -22.15
N LYS A 286 -6.98 -10.37 -21.41
CA LYS A 286 -5.90 -11.35 -21.53
C LYS A 286 -6.14 -12.53 -20.60
N PRO A 287 -6.04 -13.79 -21.09
CA PRO A 287 -6.24 -14.97 -20.28
C PRO A 287 -5.40 -14.99 -19.00
N HIS A 288 -6.01 -15.47 -17.91
CA HIS A 288 -5.34 -15.70 -16.62
C HIS A 288 -4.67 -14.45 -16.02
N THR A 289 -5.31 -13.28 -16.21
CA THR A 289 -4.91 -12.01 -15.59
C THR A 289 -5.85 -11.68 -14.45
N HIS A 290 -5.31 -11.39 -13.26
CA HIS A 290 -6.12 -11.16 -12.07
C HIS A 290 -5.62 -9.95 -11.28
N PHE A 291 -6.54 -9.05 -10.94
CA PHE A 291 -6.32 -8.06 -9.89
C PHE A 291 -6.49 -8.75 -8.53
N VAL A 292 -5.45 -8.67 -7.70
CA VAL A 292 -5.44 -9.32 -6.38
C VAL A 292 -4.76 -8.42 -5.36
N THR A 293 -5.08 -8.63 -4.08
CA THR A 293 -4.34 -8.02 -2.98
C THR A 293 -2.99 -8.72 -2.76
N VAL A 294 -2.12 -8.11 -1.96
CA VAL A 294 -0.83 -8.72 -1.60
C VAL A 294 -1.07 -10.01 -0.80
N ARG A 295 -2.03 -10.04 0.12
CA ARG A 295 -2.45 -11.25 0.85
C ARG A 295 -2.87 -12.37 -0.07
N GLN A 296 -3.67 -12.10 -1.09
CA GLN A 296 -4.12 -13.11 -2.05
C GLN A 296 -2.95 -13.65 -2.88
N LEU A 297 -2.06 -12.77 -3.34
CA LEU A 297 -0.85 -13.18 -4.03
C LEU A 297 0.00 -14.10 -3.15
N LEU A 298 0.32 -13.69 -1.92
CA LEU A 298 1.17 -14.48 -1.03
C LEU A 298 0.51 -15.81 -0.64
N ALA A 299 -0.81 -15.85 -0.49
CA ALA A 299 -1.55 -17.09 -0.29
C ALA A 299 -1.43 -18.04 -1.48
N TRP A 300 -1.53 -17.53 -2.73
CA TRP A 300 -1.28 -18.33 -3.93
C TRP A 300 0.17 -18.81 -4.00
N MET A 301 1.14 -17.96 -3.66
CA MET A 301 2.57 -18.32 -3.70
C MET A 301 2.95 -19.47 -2.74
N GLN A 302 2.18 -19.67 -1.66
CA GLN A 302 2.40 -20.77 -0.72
C GLN A 302 1.96 -22.12 -1.28
N ASN A 303 0.99 -22.14 -2.18
CA ASN A 303 0.56 -23.33 -2.89
C ASN A 303 0.24 -22.99 -4.36
N PRO A 304 1.27 -22.75 -5.19
CA PRO A 304 1.07 -22.24 -6.54
C PRO A 304 0.32 -23.24 -7.40
N THR A 305 -0.79 -22.78 -8.00
CA THR A 305 -1.56 -23.55 -8.97
C THR A 305 -1.34 -23.00 -10.38
N PRO A 306 -1.34 -23.86 -11.42
CA PRO A 306 -1.30 -23.43 -12.80
C PRO A 306 -2.41 -22.43 -13.14
N ALA A 307 -2.13 -21.55 -14.10
CA ALA A 307 -3.04 -20.50 -14.57
C ALA A 307 -4.44 -21.01 -14.92
N ALA A 308 -4.54 -22.20 -15.51
CA ALA A 308 -5.80 -22.83 -15.89
C ALA A 308 -6.68 -23.24 -14.68
N ASP A 309 -6.08 -23.45 -13.52
CA ASP A 309 -6.75 -23.91 -12.31
C ASP A 309 -7.11 -22.75 -11.37
N VAL A 310 -6.66 -21.53 -11.69
CA VAL A 310 -6.98 -20.33 -10.90
C VAL A 310 -8.42 -19.92 -11.12
N THR A 311 -9.17 -19.85 -10.02
CA THR A 311 -10.55 -19.39 -9.99
C THR A 311 -10.71 -18.23 -8.99
N PRO A 312 -11.75 -17.40 -9.12
CA PRO A 312 -12.06 -16.37 -8.12
C PRO A 312 -12.18 -16.95 -6.70
N ALA A 313 -12.77 -18.14 -6.58
CA ALA A 313 -12.88 -18.85 -5.31
C ALA A 313 -11.52 -19.27 -4.77
N SER A 314 -10.62 -19.82 -5.60
CA SER A 314 -9.27 -20.24 -5.17
C SER A 314 -8.40 -19.05 -4.75
N LEU A 315 -8.64 -17.86 -5.30
CA LEU A 315 -8.00 -16.60 -4.90
C LEU A 315 -8.61 -15.97 -3.63
N GLY A 316 -9.75 -16.46 -3.14
CA GLY A 316 -10.40 -15.91 -1.94
C GLY A 316 -11.16 -14.61 -2.22
N CYS A 317 -11.64 -14.41 -3.45
CA CYS A 317 -12.31 -13.17 -3.83
C CYS A 317 -13.63 -12.97 -3.09
N GLY A 318 -13.88 -11.73 -2.65
CA GLY A 318 -15.01 -11.38 -1.78
C GLY A 318 -14.81 -11.67 -0.30
N ARG A 319 -13.66 -12.23 0.12
CA ARG A 319 -13.33 -12.35 1.55
C ARG A 319 -12.92 -10.98 2.09
N PRO A 320 -13.47 -10.55 3.25
CA PRO A 320 -13.05 -9.30 3.88
C PRO A 320 -11.54 -9.22 4.10
N GLY A 321 -10.99 -8.00 4.00
CA GLY A 321 -9.57 -7.76 4.17
C GLY A 321 -8.70 -8.33 3.05
N GLY A 322 -9.29 -8.73 1.92
CA GLY A 322 -8.56 -9.31 0.80
C GLY A 322 -7.81 -10.58 1.18
N ALA A 323 -8.40 -11.42 2.04
CA ALA A 323 -7.77 -12.66 2.46
C ALA A 323 -7.77 -13.71 1.32
N GLY A 324 -6.63 -14.36 1.08
CA GLY A 324 -6.55 -15.53 0.20
C GLY A 324 -7.27 -16.75 0.78
N THR A 325 -7.24 -17.89 0.09
CA THR A 325 -7.88 -19.14 0.58
C THR A 325 -7.06 -19.89 1.63
N SER A 326 -5.73 -19.76 1.63
CA SER A 326 -4.90 -20.43 2.62
C SER A 326 -5.16 -19.85 4.02
N THR A 327 -5.64 -20.69 4.93
CA THR A 327 -5.85 -20.34 6.35
C THR A 327 -4.57 -20.37 7.16
N GLU A 328 -3.47 -20.90 6.60
CA GLU A 328 -2.40 -21.47 7.42
C GLU A 328 -1.11 -20.65 7.50
N ALA A 329 -0.79 -19.74 6.56
CA ALA A 329 0.60 -19.30 6.45
C ALA A 329 0.88 -17.79 6.19
N LEU A 330 -0.04 -16.87 6.49
CA LEU A 330 0.34 -15.46 6.68
C LEU A 330 0.30 -15.00 8.14
N LEU A 331 -0.20 -15.84 9.04
CA LEU A 331 -0.20 -15.50 10.45
C LEU A 331 1.21 -15.70 11.00
N PRO A 332 1.79 -14.72 11.71
CA PRO A 332 3.08 -14.89 12.36
C PRO A 332 3.04 -16.11 13.30
N PRO A 333 4.19 -16.76 13.58
CA PRO A 333 4.25 -18.01 14.37
C PRO A 333 3.55 -17.94 15.74
N TRP A 334 3.45 -16.76 16.35
CA TRP A 334 2.75 -16.55 17.63
C TRP A 334 1.22 -16.50 17.53
N GLN A 335 0.64 -16.51 16.32
CA GLN A 335 -0.78 -16.75 16.08
C GLN A 335 -1.07 -18.21 15.70
N GLN A 336 -0.10 -18.94 15.16
CA GLN A 336 -0.20 -20.39 14.94
C GLN A 336 -0.10 -21.17 16.27
N GLN A 337 0.61 -20.62 17.25
CA GLN A 337 0.58 -21.06 18.64
C GLN A 337 -0.38 -20.15 19.40
N GLN A 338 -1.52 -20.67 19.86
CA GLN A 338 -2.44 -19.92 20.74
C GLN A 338 -1.64 -19.18 21.82
N ALA A 339 -1.68 -17.85 21.82
CA ALA A 339 -1.06 -17.07 22.87
C ALA A 339 -1.65 -17.53 24.23
N PRO A 340 -0.82 -17.79 25.24
CA PRO A 340 -1.33 -18.01 26.59
C PRO A 340 -2.23 -16.83 26.97
N PRO A 341 -3.36 -17.06 27.67
CA PRO A 341 -4.23 -15.97 28.10
C PRO A 341 -3.38 -14.94 28.85
N LEU A 342 -3.49 -13.67 28.43
CA LEU A 342 -2.83 -12.57 29.10
C LEU A 342 -3.17 -12.64 30.59
N LEU A 343 -2.14 -12.79 31.42
CA LEU A 343 -2.33 -12.69 32.87
C LEU A 343 -2.97 -11.32 33.14
N PRO A 344 -4.01 -11.26 33.98
CA PRO A 344 -4.70 -10.01 34.27
C PRO A 344 -3.68 -8.99 34.79
N VAL A 345 -3.66 -7.82 34.17
CA VAL A 345 -2.86 -6.67 34.62
C VAL A 345 -3.18 -6.42 36.10
N PRO A 346 -2.19 -6.39 37.00
CA PRO A 346 -2.45 -6.07 38.39
C PRO A 346 -3.08 -4.69 38.49
N VAL A 347 -4.33 -4.64 38.94
CA VAL A 347 -4.99 -3.39 39.31
C VAL A 347 -4.15 -2.75 40.43
N PRO A 348 -3.74 -1.47 40.32
CA PRO A 348 -3.06 -0.78 41.40
C PRO A 348 -3.97 -0.80 42.63
N ARG A 349 -3.57 -1.50 43.68
CA ARG A 349 -4.28 -1.43 44.96
C ARG A 349 -4.14 -0.02 45.50
N ALA A 350 -5.28 0.63 45.74
CA ALA A 350 -5.36 1.86 46.50
C ALA A 350 -4.60 1.71 47.84
N GLY A 351 -3.82 2.74 48.16
CA GLY A 351 -2.88 2.74 49.26
C GLY A 351 -3.51 2.44 50.61
N ARG A 352 -2.74 1.77 51.47
CA ARG A 352 -2.87 1.87 52.92
C ARG A 352 -1.64 2.57 53.46
N SER A 353 -1.88 3.75 54.01
CA SER A 353 -1.02 4.35 55.02
C SER A 353 -0.98 3.44 56.23
N ASP A 354 0.20 3.12 56.75
CA ASP A 354 0.39 2.88 58.19
C ASP A 354 1.84 3.21 58.57
N ALA A 355 1.96 3.86 59.71
CA ALA A 355 3.16 4.49 60.23
C ALA A 355 3.96 3.56 61.18
N ALA A 356 5.27 3.75 61.13
CA ALA A 356 6.29 3.68 62.20
C ALA A 356 6.39 2.44 63.13
N THR A 357 7.62 1.91 63.25
CA THR A 357 8.48 2.02 64.46
C THR A 357 9.94 1.68 64.14
N ALA A 358 10.85 2.31 64.88
CA ALA A 358 12.32 2.28 64.76
C ALA A 358 12.96 1.06 65.47
N ASP A 359 14.16 0.65 65.03
CA ASP A 359 15.41 0.77 65.82
C ASP A 359 16.63 0.09 65.13
N ASP A 360 17.82 0.52 65.57
CA ASP A 360 19.17 -0.07 65.45
C ASP A 360 20.15 0.37 64.33
N ALA A 361 20.93 1.39 64.71
CA ALA A 361 22.40 1.44 64.82
C ALA A 361 23.32 1.13 63.62
N ALA A 362 24.09 2.17 63.26
CA ALA A 362 25.20 2.20 62.29
C ALA A 362 26.55 1.66 62.89
N PRO A 363 27.67 1.63 62.13
CA PRO A 363 28.41 2.88 61.91
C PRO A 363 29.13 3.07 60.55
N SER A 364 29.26 4.37 60.22
CA SER A 364 30.47 5.06 59.73
C SER A 364 30.89 4.95 58.24
N GLY A 365 30.68 6.05 57.52
CA GLY A 365 31.44 6.44 56.32
C GLY A 365 31.21 7.91 55.96
N LYS A 366 32.19 8.77 56.32
CA LYS A 366 32.16 10.24 56.19
C LYS A 366 32.13 10.70 54.72
N HIS A 367 31.26 11.66 54.37
CA HIS A 367 31.63 12.81 53.54
C HIS A 367 30.66 13.99 53.78
N ARG A 368 31.25 15.17 53.94
CA ARG A 368 30.64 16.43 54.38
C ARG A 368 30.70 17.40 53.21
N ARG A 369 29.57 18.03 52.81
CA ARG A 369 29.50 19.48 52.51
C ARG A 369 28.10 19.99 52.09
N ARG A 370 27.63 20.94 52.91
CA ARG A 370 26.85 22.17 52.65
C ARG A 370 25.41 22.08 52.10
N GLN A 371 24.48 22.24 53.05
CA GLN A 371 23.16 22.84 52.88
C GLN A 371 23.25 24.35 52.64
N GLN A 372 22.33 24.87 51.84
CA GLN A 372 21.75 26.22 51.99
C GLN A 372 20.25 26.04 52.21
N GLN A 373 19.77 26.55 53.34
CA GLN A 373 18.36 26.74 53.67
C GLN A 373 17.87 28.06 53.07
N LEU A 374 16.62 28.10 52.63
CA LEU A 374 15.77 29.29 52.69
C LEU A 374 14.30 28.86 52.79
N ALA A 375 13.58 29.58 53.66
CA ALA A 375 12.28 29.24 54.23
C ALA A 375 11.08 29.69 53.36
N ILE A 376 9.93 29.09 53.67
CA ILE A 376 8.57 29.31 53.15
C ILE A 376 7.97 30.61 53.75
N PRO A 377 6.88 31.18 53.18
CA PRO A 377 5.56 30.91 53.78
C PRO A 377 4.40 30.68 52.79
N ALA A 378 3.32 30.14 53.36
CA ALA A 378 2.14 29.51 52.76
C ALA A 378 1.03 30.47 52.30
N SER A 379 0.12 29.98 51.44
CA SER A 379 -1.36 30.15 51.47
C SER A 379 -1.99 30.09 50.06
N ALA A 380 -2.89 29.13 49.82
CA ALA A 380 -4.26 29.32 49.27
C ALA A 380 -4.86 28.00 48.76
N GLN A 381 -6.12 27.74 49.12
CA GLN A 381 -6.90 26.53 48.83
C GLN A 381 -7.50 26.51 47.40
N PRO A 382 -7.85 25.34 46.85
CA PRO A 382 -8.65 25.23 45.64
C PRO A 382 -10.16 25.18 45.94
N GLY A 383 -10.93 26.01 45.23
CA GLY A 383 -12.39 26.04 45.28
C GLY A 383 -13.04 24.87 44.54
N HIS A 384 -14.12 24.35 45.13
CA HIS A 384 -15.05 23.41 44.54
C HIS A 384 -15.96 24.13 43.54
N ILE A 385 -16.14 23.55 42.35
CA ILE A 385 -17.23 23.90 41.42
C ILE A 385 -18.06 22.63 41.23
N GLU A 386 -19.26 22.62 41.80
CA GLU A 386 -20.34 21.71 41.43
C GLU A 386 -20.96 22.19 40.11
N LEU A 387 -21.01 21.31 39.12
CA LEU A 387 -21.84 21.46 37.93
C LEU A 387 -22.76 20.25 37.84
N SER A 388 -24.02 20.46 38.19
CA SER A 388 -25.13 19.55 37.92
C SER A 388 -25.32 19.42 36.40
N ILE A 389 -25.30 18.18 35.90
CA ILE A 389 -25.80 17.86 34.57
C ILE A 389 -26.84 16.75 34.74
N SER A 390 -28.09 17.09 34.44
CA SER A 390 -29.22 16.16 34.39
C SER A 390 -29.00 15.13 33.29
N SER A 391 -29.06 13.85 33.67
CA SER A 391 -29.18 12.73 32.74
C SER A 391 -30.66 12.49 32.45
N THR A 392 -31.06 12.68 31.19
CA THR A 392 -32.34 12.16 30.69
C THR A 392 -32.08 10.78 30.09
N VAL A 393 -32.52 9.75 30.82
CA VAL A 393 -32.58 8.38 30.35
C VAL A 393 -33.95 8.19 29.70
N ALA A 394 -34.00 8.03 28.38
CA ALA A 394 -35.18 7.50 27.70
C ALA A 394 -35.10 5.98 27.68
N THR A 395 -35.94 5.35 28.50
CA THR A 395 -36.23 3.91 28.45
C THR A 395 -37.33 3.66 27.42
N ALA A 396 -37.14 2.67 26.56
CA ALA A 396 -38.23 1.96 25.90
C ALA A 396 -37.89 0.48 25.88
N SER A 397 -38.62 -0.28 26.69
CA SER A 397 -38.73 -1.74 26.66
C SER A 397 -40.16 -2.11 26.28
N THR A 398 -40.36 -3.40 25.95
CA THR A 398 -41.58 -4.14 25.53
C THR A 398 -41.70 -4.29 24.00
N ALA A 399 -42.01 -5.45 23.40
CA ALA A 399 -42.28 -6.83 23.84
C ALA A 399 -42.09 -7.76 22.60
N THR A 400 -41.37 -8.87 22.71
CA THR A 400 -41.86 -10.27 22.82
C THR A 400 -42.48 -10.90 21.56
N ALA A 401 -41.72 -11.86 21.02
CA ALA A 401 -42.07 -13.17 20.42
C ALA A 401 -43.16 -13.31 19.33
N LEU A 402 -42.78 -13.95 18.21
CA LEU A 402 -43.39 -15.24 17.84
C LEU A 402 -42.51 -16.07 16.87
N VAL A 403 -42.39 -17.35 17.18
CA VAL A 403 -41.83 -18.43 16.36
C VAL A 403 -42.85 -18.84 15.29
N GLY A 404 -42.40 -19.17 14.08
CA GLY A 404 -43.24 -19.79 13.06
C GLY A 404 -42.45 -20.26 11.84
N ARG A 405 -41.97 -21.51 11.88
CA ARG A 405 -41.53 -22.27 10.69
C ARG A 405 -42.76 -22.66 9.87
N LEU A 406 -42.75 -22.40 8.55
CA LEU A 406 -43.44 -23.25 7.58
C LEU A 406 -42.62 -23.37 6.29
N SER A 407 -42.24 -24.61 6.00
CA SER A 407 -41.79 -25.12 4.70
C SER A 407 -42.99 -25.25 3.76
N GLY A 408 -42.78 -25.14 2.44
CA GLY A 408 -43.67 -25.80 1.47
C GLY A 408 -43.85 -25.11 0.12
N CYS A 409 -43.40 -25.83 -0.91
CA CYS A 409 -43.59 -25.64 -2.35
C CYS A 409 -44.99 -25.20 -2.84
N GLY A 410 -45.07 -24.56 -4.02
CA GLY A 410 -46.30 -24.55 -4.81
C GLY A 410 -46.37 -23.52 -5.94
N ALA A 411 -45.96 -23.95 -7.14
CA ALA A 411 -46.27 -23.51 -8.51
C ALA A 411 -47.13 -22.25 -8.83
N ALA A 412 -46.57 -21.48 -9.76
CA ALA A 412 -47.15 -20.70 -10.88
C ALA A 412 -48.67 -20.71 -11.14
N VAL A 413 -49.25 -19.53 -11.46
CA VAL A 413 -50.11 -19.24 -12.64
C VAL A 413 -50.05 -17.73 -12.96
N LEU A 414 -50.17 -17.44 -14.26
CA LEU A 414 -49.88 -16.25 -15.07
C LEU A 414 -51.18 -15.43 -15.37
N ILE A 415 -51.07 -14.25 -16.04
CA ILE A 415 -52.08 -13.45 -16.83
C ILE A 415 -52.69 -12.23 -16.08
N VAL A 416 -52.78 -10.97 -16.57
CA VAL A 416 -52.47 -10.26 -17.84
C VAL A 416 -52.48 -8.71 -17.64
N LEU A 417 -51.76 -8.03 -18.54
CA LEU A 417 -51.65 -6.61 -18.95
C LEU A 417 -52.68 -5.54 -18.51
N ALA A 418 -52.18 -4.29 -18.34
CA ALA A 418 -52.54 -3.15 -19.21
C ALA A 418 -51.53 -1.97 -19.09
N ALA A 419 -51.14 -1.43 -20.25
CA ALA A 419 -50.27 -0.27 -20.44
C ALA A 419 -51.09 1.03 -20.64
N ALA A 420 -50.48 2.19 -20.39
CA ALA A 420 -50.82 3.42 -21.11
C ALA A 420 -49.63 4.40 -21.15
N LEU A 421 -49.18 4.66 -22.38
CA LEU A 421 -48.28 5.73 -22.81
C LEU A 421 -48.96 7.11 -22.73
N CYS A 422 -48.15 8.18 -22.63
CA CYS A 422 -48.49 9.46 -23.24
C CYS A 422 -47.24 10.10 -23.88
N VAL A 423 -47.32 10.31 -25.20
CA VAL A 423 -46.41 11.07 -26.07
C VAL A 423 -47.26 12.15 -26.74
N VAL A 424 -46.79 13.41 -26.75
CA VAL A 424 -47.09 14.47 -27.74
C VAL A 424 -45.89 15.44 -27.71
N GLN A 425 -44.89 15.43 -28.61
CA GLN A 425 -44.79 15.87 -30.02
C GLN A 425 -45.20 17.32 -30.37
N ARG A 426 -44.26 18.07 -31.01
CA ARG A 426 -44.33 18.90 -32.26
C ARG A 426 -43.30 20.06 -32.19
N ARG A 427 -42.59 20.55 -33.23
CA ARG A 427 -42.54 20.43 -34.73
C ARG A 427 -41.23 21.12 -35.24
N ARG A 428 -40.48 20.57 -36.21
CA ARG A 428 -40.28 20.92 -37.67
C ARG A 428 -39.76 22.36 -37.97
N GLU A 429 -38.51 22.60 -38.45
CA GLU A 429 -37.87 22.50 -39.82
C GLU A 429 -37.67 23.90 -40.47
N PRO A 430 -36.94 24.14 -41.60
CA PRO A 430 -35.69 23.59 -42.19
C PRO A 430 -34.75 24.68 -42.83
N LEU A 431 -33.59 24.31 -43.44
CA LEU A 431 -33.08 24.74 -44.78
C LEU A 431 -31.61 24.33 -45.07
N GLU A 432 -31.41 23.73 -46.24
CA GLU A 432 -30.18 23.30 -46.96
C GLU A 432 -29.61 24.43 -47.90
N PRO A 433 -28.66 24.26 -48.87
CA PRO A 433 -27.81 23.09 -49.30
C PRO A 433 -26.32 23.38 -49.71
N ALA A 434 -25.62 22.27 -50.07
CA ALA A 434 -24.54 22.08 -51.10
C ALA A 434 -23.12 22.65 -50.83
N ALA A 435 -21.98 22.09 -51.28
CA ALA A 435 -21.69 21.19 -52.40
C ALA A 435 -20.36 20.39 -52.23
N THR A 436 -20.15 19.49 -53.18
CA THR A 436 -19.18 18.38 -53.35
C THR A 436 -17.78 18.72 -53.92
N ALA A 437 -16.90 17.68 -53.88
CA ALA A 437 -15.65 17.41 -54.65
C ALA A 437 -14.33 17.92 -54.03
N GLY A 438 -13.19 17.22 -54.05
CA GLY A 438 -12.73 15.97 -54.66
C GLY A 438 -11.19 16.01 -54.80
N PHE A 439 -10.54 14.84 -54.83
CA PHE A 439 -9.18 14.55 -55.36
C PHE A 439 -7.89 14.98 -54.61
N MET A 440 -7.09 13.96 -54.26
CA MET A 440 -5.59 13.93 -54.22
C MET A 440 -5.03 13.73 -55.66
N PRO A 441 -3.70 13.79 -56.02
CA PRO A 441 -2.51 13.47 -55.21
C PRO A 441 -1.14 14.17 -55.54
N HIS A 442 -0.10 13.72 -54.80
CA HIS A 442 1.36 13.64 -55.08
C HIS A 442 2.25 14.88 -55.36
N GLY A 443 3.40 14.92 -54.67
CA GLY A 443 4.59 15.66 -55.11
C GLY A 443 5.74 15.69 -54.08
N SER A 444 6.73 14.81 -54.25
CA SER A 444 8.06 14.86 -53.61
C SER A 444 8.88 16.03 -54.16
N LEU A 445 9.78 16.65 -53.37
CA LEU A 445 11.14 17.00 -53.79
C LEU A 445 12.04 17.53 -52.65
N SER A 446 13.23 16.91 -52.58
CA SER A 446 14.49 17.30 -51.92
C SER A 446 14.93 18.76 -52.13
N GLY A 447 15.60 19.37 -51.13
CA GLY A 447 16.44 20.55 -51.35
C GLY A 447 17.22 21.04 -50.12
N LYS A 448 18.55 20.93 -50.18
CA LYS A 448 19.56 21.41 -49.23
C LYS A 448 19.71 22.94 -49.24
N GLY A 449 20.29 23.52 -48.18
CA GLY A 449 21.02 24.80 -48.22
C GLY A 449 20.71 25.75 -47.04
N VAL A 450 21.53 25.77 -45.97
CA VAL A 450 22.64 26.73 -45.74
C VAL A 450 22.19 28.09 -45.14
N THR A 451 22.48 28.22 -43.84
CA THR A 451 23.12 29.33 -43.12
C THR A 451 22.66 30.78 -43.36
N THR A 452 22.22 31.46 -42.30
CA THR A 452 22.89 32.69 -41.79
C THR A 452 22.35 33.12 -40.42
N TYR A 453 23.29 33.47 -39.55
CA TYR A 453 23.15 34.23 -38.31
C TYR A 453 22.54 35.62 -38.55
N VAL A 454 21.68 36.11 -37.64
CA VAL A 454 21.77 37.50 -37.11
C VAL A 454 21.27 37.51 -35.66
N SER A 455 22.03 38.20 -34.82
CA SER A 455 21.87 38.48 -33.40
C SER A 455 21.15 39.81 -33.17
N SER A 456 20.33 39.90 -32.12
CA SER A 456 20.20 41.07 -31.21
C SER A 456 19.31 40.66 -30.02
N SER A 457 19.78 40.61 -28.76
CA SER A 457 19.94 41.72 -27.80
C SER A 457 18.73 42.67 -27.82
N SER A 458 18.02 42.98 -26.74
CA SER A 458 18.41 43.42 -25.38
C SER A 458 17.09 43.66 -24.60
N ALA A 459 16.97 43.27 -23.33
CA ALA A 459 17.17 44.09 -22.12
C ALA A 459 15.85 44.42 -21.37
N ALA A 460 15.78 43.87 -20.15
CA ALA A 460 15.42 44.46 -18.85
C ALA A 460 14.27 45.49 -18.72
N GLY A 461 13.44 45.26 -17.69
CA GLY A 461 12.56 46.27 -17.11
C GLY A 461 11.90 45.79 -15.81
N SER A 462 12.52 46.14 -14.68
CA SER A 462 12.10 45.88 -13.30
C SER A 462 10.88 46.72 -12.87
N GLY A 463 10.09 46.24 -11.91
CA GLY A 463 9.09 47.05 -11.22
C GLY A 463 8.50 46.36 -9.99
N ALA A 464 8.77 46.92 -8.81
CA ALA A 464 8.26 46.49 -7.51
C ALA A 464 7.08 47.37 -7.06
N ALA A 465 6.11 46.81 -6.32
CA ALA A 465 5.71 47.23 -4.95
C ALA A 465 4.23 46.93 -4.56
N VAL A 466 4.06 46.05 -3.56
CA VAL A 466 3.44 46.26 -2.22
C VAL A 466 1.91 46.60 -2.03
N LYS A 467 1.27 45.72 -1.23
CA LYS A 467 0.20 45.85 -0.19
C LYS A 467 -1.30 45.73 -0.54
N GLY A 468 -1.96 44.77 0.13
CA GLY A 468 -3.38 44.79 0.53
C GLY A 468 -3.82 43.50 1.23
N ARG A 469 -4.18 43.57 2.52
CA ARG A 469 -4.56 42.45 3.41
C ARG A 469 -5.99 41.94 3.19
N ALA A 470 -6.21 40.65 3.50
CA ALA A 470 -7.25 40.06 4.37
C ALA A 470 -8.08 38.91 3.75
N ALA A 471 -7.81 37.68 4.18
CA ALA A 471 -8.79 36.72 4.72
C ALA A 471 -8.05 35.43 5.11
N HIS A 472 -8.37 34.94 6.30
CA HIS A 472 -7.76 33.79 6.96
C HIS A 472 -8.71 32.60 6.83
N LEU A 473 -8.13 31.39 6.83
CA LEU A 473 -8.71 30.06 7.06
C LEU A 473 -8.94 29.17 5.82
N ALA A 474 -8.29 28.00 5.90
CA ALA A 474 -8.42 26.79 5.08
C ALA A 474 -7.78 26.81 3.68
N ALA A 475 -6.46 26.64 3.60
CA ALA A 475 -5.76 25.98 2.49
C ALA A 475 -4.23 25.95 2.73
N GLU A 476 -3.75 25.02 3.56
CA GLU A 476 -2.35 24.59 3.53
C GLU A 476 -2.33 23.09 3.87
N ASP A 477 -2.55 22.22 2.88
CA ASP A 477 -1.85 20.93 2.74
C ASP A 477 -2.15 20.19 1.41
N SER A 478 -2.13 20.91 0.29
CA SER A 478 -2.27 20.29 -1.05
C SER A 478 -1.20 20.84 -2.01
N GLY A 479 0.07 20.65 -1.64
CA GLY A 479 1.21 21.16 -2.39
C GLY A 479 2.41 20.24 -2.31
N TYR A 480 2.28 18.96 -2.69
CA TYR A 480 3.42 18.08 -2.92
C TYR A 480 3.47 17.64 -4.38
N SER A 481 4.03 18.54 -5.21
CA SER A 481 4.57 18.19 -6.52
C SER A 481 5.93 17.52 -6.31
N SER A 482 6.00 16.21 -6.49
CA SER A 482 7.26 15.46 -6.49
C SER A 482 7.88 15.47 -7.89
N SER A 483 8.62 16.53 -8.22
CA SER A 483 9.62 16.50 -9.28
C SER A 483 11.01 16.44 -8.64
N PRO A 484 11.73 15.31 -8.66
CA PRO A 484 13.16 15.34 -8.39
C PRO A 484 13.87 15.92 -9.62
N ARG A 485 14.40 17.14 -9.49
CA ARG A 485 15.39 17.66 -10.46
C ARG A 485 16.65 16.78 -10.36
N PHE A 486 16.83 15.89 -11.32
CA PHE A 486 18.11 15.20 -11.53
C PHE A 486 19.16 16.22 -11.97
N ALA A 487 20.18 16.42 -11.13
CA ALA A 487 21.39 17.12 -11.54
C ALA A 487 22.23 16.17 -12.41
N ALA A 488 22.38 16.53 -13.69
CA ALA A 488 23.26 15.82 -14.62
C ALA A 488 24.72 15.86 -14.13
N LEU A 489 25.29 14.69 -13.84
CA LEU A 489 26.72 14.53 -13.63
C LEU A 489 27.39 14.48 -15.01
N THR A 490 28.23 15.47 -15.30
CA THR A 490 29.11 15.49 -16.47
C THR A 490 30.28 14.51 -16.29
N PRO A 491 30.72 13.82 -17.36
CA PRO A 491 31.90 12.96 -17.27
C PRO A 491 33.17 13.84 -17.27
N ARG A 492 33.97 13.73 -16.21
CA ARG A 492 35.34 14.28 -16.20
C ARG A 492 36.24 13.38 -17.05
N THR A 493 36.61 13.90 -18.21
CA THR A 493 37.77 13.50 -19.00
C THR A 493 39.04 13.56 -18.13
N ARG A 494 39.81 12.47 -18.06
CA ARG A 494 41.18 12.47 -17.53
C ARG A 494 42.11 12.00 -18.64
N MET A 495 42.68 12.96 -19.37
CA MET A 495 43.92 12.77 -20.12
C MET A 495 45.10 13.03 -19.18
N GLY A 496 46.17 12.24 -19.31
CA GLY A 496 47.54 12.73 -19.10
C GLY A 496 48.45 11.94 -18.17
N SER A 497 49.13 10.94 -18.76
CA SER A 497 50.59 10.67 -18.70
C SER A 497 51.29 10.36 -17.37
N MET A 498 51.94 9.19 -17.28
CA MET A 498 53.40 9.03 -17.47
C MET A 498 53.87 7.58 -17.23
N ALA A 499 54.83 7.17 -18.07
CA ALA A 499 55.69 5.96 -18.07
C ALA A 499 55.06 4.62 -18.49
#